data_AF-A0A939WWN4-F1
#
_entry.id   AF-A0A939WWN4-F1
#
_cell.length_a   1.000
_cell.length_b   1.000
_cell.length_c   1.000
_cell.angle_alpha   90.00
_cell.angle_beta   90.00
_cell.angle_gamma   90.00
#
_symmetry.space_group_name_H-M   'P 1'
#
loop_
_entity.id
_entity.type
_entity.pdbx_description
1 polymer ?
#
loop_
_entity_poly.entity_id
_entity_poly.type
_entity_poly.pdbx_seq_one_letter_code
_entity_poly.pdbx_strand_id
1 'polypeptide(L)'
;MPKIYLRVSKYVGSFMRADGNGNSISKQTPIQLSQCSDEYAVMVHSLRIVPETQQRRACCYSQSAWNNMLRGRLPEGGKPIIQRDPKDYLTYAEVCTLERLPNKTRREAYEFLCIALPREIYVDGRIELVSSSHTLDTSAANQLRRIFRHRFIREYLYFEERQRDWCREQRIDRTDVEILERFFMKWDIPVSHDNKEREHLRRQIFRWRKEGKRMANEADVIGDAEITRVDEYELRGGLPKYE
;
A
#
# COMPACT_ATOMS: atom_id res chain seq x y z
N MET A 1 11.87 -15.97 -4.54
CA MET A 1 10.87 -15.68 -3.49
C MET A 1 9.59 -15.20 -4.16
N PRO A 2 8.43 -15.77 -3.78
CA PRO A 2 7.13 -15.27 -4.20
C PRO A 2 6.90 -13.82 -3.78
N LYS A 3 6.00 -13.12 -4.48
CA LYS A 3 5.70 -11.71 -4.27
C LYS A 3 4.20 -11.44 -4.32
N ILE A 4 3.77 -10.37 -3.66
CA ILE A 4 2.44 -9.79 -3.85
C ILE A 4 2.55 -8.33 -4.26
N TYR A 5 1.48 -7.83 -4.89
CA TYR A 5 1.38 -6.46 -5.37
C TYR A 5 0.14 -5.81 -4.78
N LEU A 6 0.34 -5.03 -3.71
CA LEU A 6 -0.73 -4.40 -2.96
C LEU A 6 -0.95 -2.97 -3.43
N ARG A 7 -2.18 -2.61 -3.81
CA ARG A 7 -2.51 -1.21 -4.10
C ARG A 7 -2.41 -0.36 -2.83
N VAL A 8 -1.68 0.74 -2.89
CA VAL A 8 -1.56 1.76 -1.83
C VAL A 8 -1.65 3.15 -2.43
N SER A 9 -1.86 4.18 -1.60
CA SER A 9 -1.69 5.56 -2.07
C SER A 9 -0.23 5.82 -2.43
N LYS A 10 0.02 6.64 -3.46
CA LYS A 10 1.36 7.01 -3.95
C LYS A 10 2.32 7.45 -2.84
N TYR A 11 1.87 8.27 -1.88
CA TYR A 11 2.75 8.76 -0.81
C TYR A 11 3.19 7.62 0.13
N VAL A 12 2.26 6.73 0.49
CA VAL A 12 2.56 5.55 1.31
C VAL A 12 3.47 4.58 0.56
N GLY A 13 3.21 4.32 -0.73
CA GLY A 13 4.05 3.40 -1.51
C GLY A 13 5.48 3.91 -1.68
N SER A 14 5.68 5.22 -1.96
CA SER A 14 7.00 5.83 -1.97
C SER A 14 7.67 5.78 -0.60
N PHE A 15 6.96 6.16 0.47
CA PHE A 15 7.49 6.09 1.83
C PHE A 15 7.99 4.70 2.20
N MET A 16 7.22 3.66 1.90
CA MET A 16 7.59 2.27 2.23
C MET A 16 8.82 1.77 1.45
N ARG A 17 9.15 2.38 0.30
CA ARG A 17 10.36 2.05 -0.49
C ARG A 17 11.58 2.86 -0.09
N ALA A 18 11.40 3.93 0.67
CA ALA A 18 12.46 4.85 1.00
C ALA A 18 13.24 4.40 2.25
N ASP A 19 14.54 4.67 2.27
CA ASP A 19 15.43 4.35 3.38
C ASP A 19 15.46 5.45 4.47
N GLY A 20 14.81 6.58 4.21
CA GLY A 20 14.77 7.75 5.10
C GLY A 20 15.99 8.68 5.00
N ASN A 21 16.90 8.42 4.06
CA ASN A 21 18.11 9.19 3.78
C ASN A 21 18.12 9.75 2.34
N GLY A 22 16.94 9.95 1.75
CA GLY A 22 16.80 10.46 0.39
C GLY A 22 17.04 9.43 -0.70
N ASN A 23 17.11 8.13 -0.37
CA ASN A 23 17.15 7.07 -1.38
C ASN A 23 15.89 6.20 -1.31
N SER A 24 15.47 5.70 -2.46
CA SER A 24 14.39 4.72 -2.58
C SER A 24 14.81 3.53 -3.40
N ILE A 25 14.28 2.36 -3.03
CA ILE A 25 14.35 1.19 -3.92
C ILE A 25 13.38 1.36 -5.10
N SER A 26 13.71 0.69 -6.21
CA SER A 26 12.85 0.65 -7.40
C SER A 26 11.50 -0.03 -7.14
N LYS A 27 10.46 0.32 -7.90
CA LYS A 27 9.10 -0.26 -7.78
C LYS A 27 9.06 -1.77 -8.01
N GLN A 28 9.97 -2.30 -8.82
CA GLN A 28 10.13 -3.72 -9.11
C GLN A 28 10.80 -4.49 -7.96
N THR A 29 11.60 -3.79 -7.15
CA THR A 29 12.32 -4.37 -6.02
C THR A 29 11.33 -4.65 -4.89
N PRO A 30 11.23 -5.90 -4.41
CA PRO A 30 10.29 -6.24 -3.36
C PRO A 30 10.76 -5.67 -2.02
N ILE A 31 9.84 -5.06 -1.28
CA ILE A 31 10.07 -4.69 0.11
C ILE A 31 10.03 -5.95 0.97
N GLN A 32 11.00 -6.07 1.87
CA GLN A 32 11.03 -7.11 2.89
C GLN A 32 10.45 -6.54 4.18
N LEU A 33 9.36 -7.12 4.65
CA LEU A 33 8.78 -6.77 5.95
C LEU A 33 9.62 -7.43 7.05
N SER A 34 9.80 -6.71 8.17
CA SER A 34 10.51 -7.24 9.33
C SER A 34 9.68 -8.34 9.98
N GLN A 35 10.28 -9.47 10.31
CA GLN A 35 9.57 -10.61 10.91
C GLN A 35 8.91 -10.29 12.26
N CYS A 36 9.39 -9.25 12.94
CA CYS A 36 8.86 -8.80 14.22
C CYS A 36 7.85 -7.65 14.08
N SER A 37 7.39 -7.33 12.87
CA SER A 37 6.47 -6.22 12.63
C SER A 37 5.03 -6.68 12.43
N ASP A 38 4.08 -5.83 12.82
CA ASP A 38 2.65 -6.10 12.68
C ASP A 38 2.27 -6.39 11.22
N GLU A 39 2.92 -5.70 10.27
CA GLU A 39 2.71 -5.91 8.84
C GLU A 39 3.08 -7.32 8.41
N TYR A 40 4.17 -7.86 8.97
CA TYR A 40 4.59 -9.24 8.69
C TYR A 40 3.65 -10.25 9.35
N ALA A 41 3.21 -10.00 10.59
CA ALA A 41 2.26 -10.86 11.28
C ALA A 41 0.95 -10.98 10.49
N VAL A 42 0.33 -9.85 10.11
CA VAL A 42 -0.89 -9.83 9.29
C VAL A 42 -0.68 -10.57 7.97
N MET A 43 0.44 -10.33 7.30
CA MET A 43 0.76 -11.01 6.05
C MET A 43 0.85 -12.53 6.24
N VAL A 44 1.72 -13.01 7.14
CA VAL A 44 1.97 -14.45 7.34
C VAL A 44 0.70 -15.22 7.69
N HIS A 45 -0.14 -14.67 8.56
CA HIS A 45 -1.33 -15.38 9.05
C HIS A 45 -2.51 -15.37 8.06
N SER A 46 -2.44 -14.52 7.03
CA SER A 46 -3.53 -14.30 6.07
C SER A 46 -3.19 -14.70 4.63
N LEU A 47 -1.99 -15.24 4.39
CA LEU A 47 -1.61 -15.71 3.06
C LEU A 47 -2.41 -16.96 2.66
N ARG A 48 -3.02 -16.88 1.48
CA ARG A 48 -3.77 -18.00 0.88
C ARG A 48 -3.84 -17.87 -0.63
N ILE A 49 -4.29 -18.93 -1.30
CA ILE A 49 -4.61 -18.89 -2.72
C ILE A 49 -6.07 -18.46 -2.85
N VAL A 50 -6.31 -17.28 -3.42
CA VAL A 50 -7.66 -16.77 -3.71
C VAL A 50 -7.91 -16.65 -5.22
N PRO A 51 -9.15 -16.87 -5.69
CA PRO A 51 -9.52 -16.63 -7.08
C PRO A 51 -9.19 -15.21 -7.54
N GLU A 52 -8.87 -15.03 -8.81
CA GLU A 52 -8.45 -13.75 -9.39
C GLU A 52 -9.53 -12.66 -9.26
N THR A 53 -10.79 -13.06 -9.30
CA THR A 53 -11.92 -12.15 -9.05
C THR A 53 -11.92 -11.56 -7.64
N GLN A 54 -11.42 -12.31 -6.64
CA GLN A 54 -11.23 -11.82 -5.28
C GLN A 54 -9.96 -10.98 -5.14
N GLN A 55 -8.88 -11.31 -5.86
CA GLN A 55 -7.65 -10.49 -5.91
C GLN A 55 -7.96 -9.07 -6.40
N ARG A 56 -8.82 -8.93 -7.41
CA ARG A 56 -9.35 -7.65 -7.88
C ARG A 56 -10.06 -6.88 -6.76
N ARG A 57 -10.95 -7.53 -6.00
CA ARG A 57 -11.68 -6.91 -4.88
C ARG A 57 -10.72 -6.46 -3.78
N ALA A 58 -9.77 -7.32 -3.44
CA ALA A 58 -8.71 -7.05 -2.49
C ALA A 58 -7.67 -6.04 -3.01
N CYS A 59 -7.70 -5.67 -4.30
CA CYS A 59 -6.66 -4.84 -4.94
C CYS A 59 -5.23 -5.31 -4.55
N CYS A 60 -5.07 -6.63 -4.42
CA CYS A 60 -3.86 -7.30 -3.98
C CYS A 60 -3.67 -8.50 -4.90
N TYR A 61 -2.58 -8.49 -5.66
CA TYR A 61 -2.34 -9.48 -6.70
C TYR A 61 -1.23 -10.44 -6.30
N SER A 62 -1.45 -11.71 -6.59
CA SER A 62 -0.39 -12.72 -6.59
C SER A 62 0.65 -12.42 -7.68
N GLN A 63 1.85 -12.98 -7.54
CA GLN A 63 2.89 -12.83 -8.56
C GLN A 63 2.47 -13.43 -9.91
N SER A 64 1.70 -14.52 -9.89
CA SER A 64 1.15 -15.13 -11.11
C SER A 64 0.24 -14.15 -11.86
N ALA A 65 -0.76 -13.59 -11.16
CA ALA A 65 -1.70 -12.63 -11.73
C ALA A 65 -0.98 -11.36 -12.23
N TRP A 66 -0.04 -10.84 -11.45
CA TRP A 66 0.74 -9.67 -11.84
C TRP A 66 1.57 -9.91 -13.10
N ASN A 67 2.20 -11.08 -13.24
CA ASN A 67 2.97 -11.43 -14.44
C ASN A 67 2.09 -11.56 -15.70
N ASN A 68 0.84 -12.01 -15.56
CA ASN A 68 -0.13 -12.01 -16.65
C ASN A 68 -0.45 -10.56 -17.07
N MET A 69 -0.75 -9.70 -16.11
CA MET A 69 -1.02 -8.28 -16.34
C MET A 69 0.18 -7.55 -16.95
N LEU A 70 1.42 -7.90 -16.55
CA LEU A 70 2.63 -7.33 -17.13
C LEU A 70 2.71 -7.58 -18.65
N ARG A 71 2.18 -8.71 -19.12
CA ARG A 71 2.10 -9.07 -20.55
C ARG A 71 0.85 -8.52 -21.25
N GLY A 72 0.15 -7.58 -20.60
CA GLY A 72 -1.06 -6.94 -21.11
C GLY A 72 -2.31 -7.83 -21.10
N ARG A 73 -2.33 -8.90 -20.30
CA ARG A 73 -3.44 -9.86 -20.20
C ARG A 73 -4.30 -9.56 -18.97
N LEU A 74 -5.47 -10.22 -18.87
CA LEU A 74 -6.26 -10.22 -17.63
C LEU A 74 -5.44 -10.87 -16.50
N PRO A 75 -5.77 -10.62 -15.22
CA PRO A 75 -5.14 -11.30 -14.08
C PRO A 75 -5.17 -12.83 -14.21
N GLU A 76 -6.30 -13.39 -14.66
CA GLU A 76 -6.50 -14.82 -14.95
C GLU A 76 -5.77 -15.31 -16.22
N GLY A 77 -5.13 -14.40 -16.97
CA GLY A 77 -4.38 -14.71 -18.17
C GLY A 77 -5.16 -14.48 -19.47
N GLY A 78 -5.05 -15.41 -20.41
CA GLY A 78 -5.68 -15.32 -21.73
C GLY A 78 -4.92 -14.49 -22.76
N LYS A 79 -5.65 -13.93 -23.73
CA LYS A 79 -5.08 -13.12 -24.82
C LYS A 79 -4.73 -11.71 -24.33
N PRO A 80 -3.63 -11.10 -24.81
CA PRO A 80 -3.32 -9.71 -24.51
C PRO A 80 -4.44 -8.76 -24.96
N ILE A 81 -4.81 -7.83 -24.10
CA ILE A 81 -5.82 -6.78 -24.32
C ILE A 81 -5.14 -5.43 -24.60
N ILE A 82 -3.97 -5.20 -24.02
CA ILE A 82 -3.15 -4.02 -24.27
C ILE A 82 -1.74 -4.44 -24.70
N GLN A 83 -1.14 -3.69 -25.61
CA GLN A 83 0.26 -3.88 -25.99
C GLN A 83 1.14 -3.06 -25.04
N ARG A 84 2.10 -3.72 -24.38
CA ARG A 84 3.04 -3.09 -23.44
C ARG A 84 4.34 -3.87 -23.34
N ASP A 85 5.42 -3.21 -22.91
CA ASP A 85 6.66 -3.90 -22.54
C ASP A 85 6.45 -4.59 -21.17
N PRO A 86 6.64 -5.92 -21.05
CA PRO A 86 6.57 -6.61 -19.76
C PRO A 86 7.60 -6.15 -18.72
N LYS A 87 8.64 -5.41 -19.11
CA LYS A 87 9.62 -4.80 -18.21
C LYS A 87 9.08 -3.57 -17.48
N ASP A 88 8.07 -2.90 -18.06
CA ASP A 88 7.48 -1.70 -17.50
C ASP A 88 6.51 -2.01 -16.36
N TYR A 89 6.68 -1.30 -15.25
CA TYR A 89 5.79 -1.43 -14.10
C TYR A 89 4.38 -0.97 -14.43
N LEU A 90 3.37 -1.71 -13.97
CA LEU A 90 1.98 -1.35 -14.21
C LEU A 90 1.60 -0.06 -13.49
N THR A 91 1.06 0.88 -14.24
CA THR A 91 0.39 2.07 -13.72
C THR A 91 -1.02 1.71 -13.24
N TYR A 92 -1.58 2.53 -12.34
CA TYR A 92 -2.96 2.34 -11.89
C TYR A 92 -3.98 2.43 -13.04
N ALA A 93 -3.72 3.27 -14.04
CA ALA A 93 -4.57 3.37 -15.23
C ALA A 93 -4.57 2.07 -16.05
N GLU A 94 -3.39 1.47 -16.27
CA GLU A 94 -3.28 0.17 -16.95
C GLU A 94 -3.99 -0.94 -16.18
N VAL A 95 -3.81 -1.01 -14.86
CA VAL A 95 -4.53 -2.00 -14.04
C VAL A 95 -6.03 -1.80 -14.14
N CYS A 96 -6.53 -0.55 -14.13
CA CYS A 96 -7.96 -0.31 -14.35
C CYS A 96 -8.43 -0.83 -15.72
N THR A 97 -7.66 -0.61 -16.78
CA THR A 97 -7.98 -1.14 -18.12
C THR A 97 -8.00 -2.67 -18.15
N LEU A 98 -6.97 -3.30 -17.58
CA LEU A 98 -6.85 -4.76 -17.51
C LEU A 98 -7.96 -5.39 -16.66
N GLU A 99 -8.42 -4.70 -15.63
CA GLU A 99 -9.50 -5.15 -14.74
C GLU A 99 -10.90 -4.73 -15.20
N ARG A 100 -10.98 -3.97 -16.30
CA ARG A 100 -12.22 -3.35 -16.79
C ARG A 100 -12.92 -2.53 -15.69
N LEU A 101 -12.12 -1.76 -14.96
CA LEU A 101 -12.55 -0.86 -13.90
C LEU A 101 -12.60 0.59 -14.39
N PRO A 102 -13.52 1.41 -13.85
CA PRO A 102 -13.50 2.85 -14.10
C PRO A 102 -12.23 3.46 -13.50
N ASN A 103 -11.50 4.22 -14.31
CA ASN A 103 -10.28 4.90 -13.88
C ASN A 103 -10.61 6.13 -13.01
N LYS A 104 -10.49 5.99 -11.69
CA LYS A 104 -10.77 7.06 -10.70
C LYS A 104 -9.55 7.97 -10.38
N THR A 105 -8.51 7.99 -11.22
CA THR A 105 -7.24 8.75 -11.00
C THR A 105 -7.40 10.25 -10.70
N ARG A 106 -8.54 10.87 -11.01
CA ARG A 106 -8.78 12.30 -10.76
C ARG A 106 -8.74 12.71 -9.28
N ARG A 107 -8.89 11.77 -8.33
CA ARG A 107 -9.02 12.10 -6.90
C ARG A 107 -7.84 11.65 -6.04
N GLU A 108 -7.26 10.48 -6.35
CA GLU A 108 -6.14 9.92 -5.58
C GLU A 108 -5.16 9.21 -6.53
N ALA A 109 -3.87 9.50 -6.36
CA ALA A 109 -2.82 8.77 -7.04
C ALA A 109 -2.53 7.47 -6.29
N TYR A 110 -2.78 6.34 -6.95
CA TYR A 110 -2.45 5.01 -6.42
C TYR A 110 -1.23 4.42 -7.12
N GLU A 111 -0.56 3.52 -6.42
CA GLU A 111 0.44 2.64 -6.98
C GLU A 111 0.35 1.25 -6.36
N PHE A 112 1.14 0.31 -6.88
CA PHE A 112 1.23 -1.04 -6.37
C PHE A 112 2.58 -1.25 -5.70
N LEU A 113 2.54 -1.76 -4.46
CA LEU A 113 3.70 -2.05 -3.66
C LEU A 113 4.10 -3.51 -3.87
N CYS A 114 5.31 -3.75 -4.35
CA CYS A 114 5.90 -5.08 -4.47
C CYS A 114 6.39 -5.53 -3.09
N ILE A 115 5.82 -6.60 -2.53
CA ILE A 115 6.16 -7.10 -1.19
C ILE A 115 6.66 -8.54 -1.32
N ALA A 116 7.80 -8.84 -0.70
CA ALA A 116 8.34 -10.20 -0.63
C ALA A 116 7.51 -11.05 0.33
N LEU A 117 7.12 -12.25 -0.12
CA LEU A 117 6.50 -13.24 0.74
C LEU A 117 7.55 -14.12 1.44
N PRO A 118 7.24 -14.65 2.64
CA PRO A 118 8.05 -15.68 3.27
C PRO A 118 8.09 -16.95 2.40
N ARG A 119 9.06 -17.82 2.66
CA ARG A 119 9.18 -19.11 1.96
C ARG A 119 8.10 -20.10 2.39
N GLU A 120 7.77 -20.07 3.67
CA GLU A 120 6.88 -21.03 4.34
C GLU A 120 5.92 -20.27 5.26
N ILE A 121 4.71 -20.81 5.39
CA ILE A 121 3.66 -20.31 6.28
C ILE A 121 3.07 -21.47 7.08
N TYR A 122 2.48 -21.15 8.24
CA TYR A 122 1.81 -22.13 9.07
C TYR A 122 0.28 -22.02 8.91
N VAL A 123 -0.33 -23.05 8.32
CA VAL A 123 -1.76 -23.12 8.03
C VAL A 123 -2.32 -24.40 8.66
N ASP A 124 -3.32 -24.25 9.53
CA ASP A 124 -4.10 -25.34 10.12
C ASP A 124 -3.28 -26.53 10.63
N GLY A 125 -2.25 -26.24 11.43
CA GLY A 125 -1.42 -27.29 12.01
C GLY A 125 -0.22 -27.71 11.17
N ARG A 126 -0.08 -27.20 9.93
CA ARG A 126 0.89 -27.67 8.95
C ARG A 126 1.73 -26.51 8.39
N ILE A 127 2.96 -26.83 8.01
CA ILE A 127 3.83 -25.91 7.28
C ILE A 127 3.55 -26.09 5.80
N GLU A 128 3.22 -24.99 5.12
CA GLU A 128 2.98 -24.95 3.67
C GLU A 128 4.03 -24.08 2.97
N LEU A 129 4.45 -24.51 1.78
CA LEU A 129 5.35 -23.74 0.94
C LEU A 129 4.58 -22.66 0.18
N VAL A 130 5.05 -21.42 0.30
CA VAL A 130 4.45 -20.29 -0.40
C VAL A 130 4.82 -20.36 -1.88
N SER A 131 3.81 -20.29 -2.72
CA SER A 131 3.91 -20.28 -4.18
C SER A 131 3.60 -18.90 -4.77
N SER A 132 3.86 -18.72 -6.07
CA SER A 132 3.54 -17.48 -6.81
C SER A 132 2.04 -17.17 -6.90
N SER A 133 1.17 -18.09 -6.51
CA SER A 133 -0.29 -17.94 -6.50
C SER A 133 -0.83 -17.47 -5.16
N HIS A 134 0.00 -17.44 -4.12
CA HIS A 134 -0.41 -16.92 -2.81
C HIS A 134 -0.56 -15.40 -2.85
N THR A 135 -1.55 -14.91 -2.12
CA THR A 135 -1.85 -13.49 -1.98
C THR A 135 -2.71 -13.25 -0.73
N LEU A 136 -3.21 -12.02 -0.57
CA LEU A 136 -4.06 -11.62 0.54
C LEU A 136 -5.49 -11.41 0.06
N ASP A 137 -6.44 -11.75 0.93
CA ASP A 137 -7.84 -11.44 0.72
C ASP A 137 -8.19 -9.97 1.00
N THR A 138 -9.46 -9.65 0.90
CA THR A 138 -9.94 -8.27 1.06
C THR A 138 -9.66 -7.72 2.45
N SER A 139 -9.92 -8.51 3.50
CA SER A 139 -9.77 -8.10 4.90
C SER A 139 -8.30 -7.83 5.23
N ALA A 140 -7.44 -8.82 5.00
CA ALA A 140 -6.02 -8.75 5.28
C ALA A 140 -5.32 -7.68 4.44
N ALA A 141 -5.68 -7.55 3.16
CA ALA A 141 -5.14 -6.48 2.32
C ALA A 141 -5.55 -5.09 2.84
N ASN A 142 -6.79 -4.92 3.33
CA ASN A 142 -7.23 -3.66 3.94
C ASN A 142 -6.47 -3.37 5.24
N GLN A 143 -6.30 -4.37 6.09
CA GLN A 143 -5.58 -4.24 7.36
C GLN A 143 -4.11 -3.86 7.11
N LEU A 144 -3.44 -4.53 6.17
CA LEU A 144 -2.06 -4.22 5.80
C LEU A 144 -1.92 -2.78 5.26
N ARG A 145 -2.86 -2.33 4.42
CA ARG A 145 -2.90 -0.92 3.96
C ARG A 145 -3.10 0.06 5.12
N ARG A 146 -3.96 -0.27 6.08
CA ARG A 146 -4.20 0.54 7.28
C ARG A 146 -2.90 0.70 8.07
N ILE A 147 -2.17 -0.40 8.33
CA ILE A 147 -0.91 -0.35 9.08
C ILE A 147 0.14 0.50 8.34
N PHE A 148 0.33 0.29 7.03
CA PHE A 148 1.27 1.12 6.26
C PHE A 148 0.91 2.61 6.28
N ARG A 149 -0.39 2.92 6.19
CA ARG A 149 -0.88 4.31 6.28
C ARG A 149 -0.64 4.91 7.66
N HIS A 150 -0.96 4.16 8.72
CA HIS A 150 -0.72 4.58 10.10
C HIS A 150 0.76 4.87 10.34
N ARG A 151 1.64 3.99 9.86
CA ARG A 151 3.09 4.17 9.95
C ARG A 151 3.56 5.45 9.24
N PHE A 152 3.08 5.69 8.01
CA PHE A 152 3.37 6.92 7.28
C PHE A 152 2.90 8.17 8.04
N ILE A 153 1.66 8.18 8.53
CA ILE A 153 1.10 9.32 9.26
C ILE A 153 1.88 9.59 10.54
N ARG A 154 2.18 8.54 11.31
CA ARG A 154 2.95 8.66 12.55
C ARG A 154 4.34 9.26 12.30
N GLU A 155 5.04 8.76 11.28
CA GLU A 155 6.38 9.26 10.94
C GLU A 155 6.33 10.71 10.44
N TYR A 156 5.32 11.07 9.65
CA TYR A 156 5.11 12.45 9.21
C TYR A 156 4.84 13.40 10.40
N LEU A 157 3.93 13.03 11.31
CA LEU A 157 3.59 13.86 12.46
C LEU A 157 4.77 14.03 13.42
N TYR A 158 5.54 12.95 13.64
CA TYR A 158 6.77 13.01 14.43
C TYR A 158 7.82 13.93 13.79
N PHE A 159 8.01 13.83 12.46
CA PHE A 159 8.90 14.73 11.74
C PHE A 159 8.44 16.19 11.81
N GLU A 160 7.13 16.43 11.65
CA GLU A 160 6.52 17.75 11.74
C GLU A 160 6.77 18.40 13.11
N GLU A 161 6.54 17.67 14.21
CA GLU A 161 6.78 18.14 15.57
C GLU A 161 8.24 18.55 15.77
N ARG A 162 9.18 17.67 15.39
CA ARG A 162 10.62 17.97 15.47
C ARG A 162 11.03 19.17 14.62
N GLN A 163 10.48 19.32 13.42
CA GLN A 163 10.76 20.48 12.59
C GLN A 163 10.20 21.76 13.20
N ARG A 164 9.02 21.71 13.82
CA ARG A 164 8.41 22.85 14.51
C ARG A 164 9.26 23.29 15.70
N ASP A 165 9.75 22.36 16.50
CA ASP A 165 10.61 22.68 17.64
C ASP A 165 11.95 23.29 17.20
N TRP A 166 12.60 22.69 16.19
CA TRP A 166 13.81 23.26 15.60
C TRP A 166 13.57 24.67 15.03
N CYS A 167 12.44 24.90 14.36
CA CYS A 167 12.08 26.22 13.83
C CYS A 167 11.92 27.26 14.95
N ARG A 168 11.31 26.88 16.09
CA ARG A 168 11.17 27.75 17.27
C ARG A 168 12.53 28.11 17.86
N GLU A 169 13.42 27.14 18.02
CA GLU A 169 14.79 27.35 18.54
C GLU A 169 15.60 28.29 17.65
N GLN A 170 15.49 28.11 16.32
CA GLN A 170 16.23 28.91 15.34
C GLN A 170 15.52 30.23 14.98
N ARG A 171 14.34 30.51 15.53
CA ARG A 171 13.49 31.67 15.19
C ARG A 171 13.21 31.79 13.68
N ILE A 172 12.97 30.64 13.03
CA ILE A 172 12.62 30.56 11.62
C ILE A 172 11.14 30.21 11.53
N ASP A 173 10.39 30.94 10.71
CA ASP A 173 9.01 30.57 10.39
C ASP A 173 8.95 29.70 9.14
N ARG A 174 8.22 28.58 9.24
CA ARG A 174 7.92 27.69 8.11
C ARG A 174 6.44 27.37 8.04
N THR A 175 5.93 27.33 6.83
CA THR A 175 4.57 26.89 6.52
C THR A 175 4.45 25.37 6.62
N ASP A 176 3.22 24.87 6.80
CA ASP A 176 2.94 23.43 6.80
C ASP A 176 3.39 22.74 5.51
N VAL A 177 3.26 23.43 4.38
CA VAL A 177 3.66 22.91 3.06
C VAL A 177 5.17 22.75 2.97
N GLU A 178 5.95 23.71 3.46
CA GLU A 178 7.43 23.60 3.43
C GLU A 178 7.94 22.49 4.34
N ILE A 179 7.29 22.28 5.50
CA ILE A 179 7.62 21.14 6.38
C ILE A 179 7.31 19.82 5.65
N LEU A 180 6.16 19.72 4.98
CA LEU A 180 5.81 18.53 4.20
C LEU A 180 6.77 18.30 3.03
N GLU A 181 7.14 19.33 2.28
CA GLU A 181 8.09 19.23 1.17
C GLU A 181 9.44 18.71 1.66
N ARG A 182 9.91 19.15 2.82
CA ARG A 182 11.14 18.63 3.45
C ARG A 182 11.01 17.17 3.88
N PHE A 183 9.85 16.78 4.40
CA PHE A 183 9.56 15.38 4.70
C PHE A 183 9.64 14.53 3.42
N PHE A 184 9.00 15.00 2.35
CA PHE A 184 9.02 14.32 1.05
C PHE A 184 10.42 14.25 0.47
N MET A 185 11.26 15.28 0.59
CA MET A 185 12.67 15.21 0.20
C MET A 185 13.45 14.16 0.99
N LYS A 186 13.27 14.11 2.32
CA LYS A 186 13.95 13.14 3.19
C LYS A 186 13.62 11.69 2.80
N TRP A 187 12.38 11.45 2.39
CA TRP A 187 11.89 10.12 2.02
C TRP A 187 11.82 9.91 0.51
N ASP A 188 12.47 10.75 -0.31
CA ASP A 188 12.47 10.64 -1.77
C ASP A 188 11.06 10.40 -2.38
N ILE A 189 10.08 11.14 -1.84
CA ILE A 189 8.69 11.08 -2.26
C ILE A 189 8.50 12.13 -3.36
N PRO A 190 8.12 11.72 -4.59
CA PRO A 190 8.00 12.64 -5.70
C PRO A 190 6.78 13.56 -5.55
N VAL A 191 7.07 14.85 -5.45
CA VAL A 191 6.10 15.95 -5.40
C VAL A 191 6.07 16.62 -6.77
N SER A 192 4.89 16.84 -7.37
CA SER A 192 4.86 17.77 -8.52
C SER A 192 4.72 19.20 -8.01
N HIS A 193 5.31 20.13 -8.77
CA HIS A 193 5.26 21.56 -8.47
C HIS A 193 3.94 22.22 -8.94
N ASP A 194 2.93 21.44 -9.31
CA ASP A 194 1.61 21.97 -9.67
C ASP A 194 0.92 22.59 -8.45
N ASN A 195 0.46 23.84 -8.60
CA ASN A 195 -0.31 24.55 -7.58
C ASN A 195 -1.57 23.78 -7.15
N LYS A 196 -2.20 23.01 -8.05
CA LYS A 196 -3.35 22.16 -7.70
C LYS A 196 -2.97 21.01 -6.78
N GLU A 197 -1.79 20.41 -6.98
CA GLU A 197 -1.29 19.36 -6.10
C GLU A 197 -0.92 19.94 -4.72
N ARG A 198 -0.27 21.12 -4.67
CA ARG A 198 0.04 21.79 -3.38
C ARG A 198 -1.21 22.08 -2.56
N GLU A 199 -2.30 22.54 -3.19
CA GLU A 199 -3.57 22.77 -2.50
C GLU A 199 -4.25 21.46 -2.06
N HIS A 200 -4.10 20.39 -2.83
CA HIS A 200 -4.54 19.05 -2.41
C HIS A 200 -3.73 18.58 -1.19
N LEU A 201 -2.41 18.75 -1.20
CA LEU A 201 -1.52 18.37 -0.11
C LEU A 201 -1.86 19.09 1.19
N ARG A 202 -2.15 20.41 1.15
CA ARG A 202 -2.64 21.14 2.33
C ARG A 202 -3.85 20.49 2.98
N ARG A 203 -4.82 20.08 2.16
CA ARG A 203 -6.02 19.36 2.64
C ARG A 203 -5.67 17.98 3.19
N GLN A 204 -4.69 17.29 2.62
CA GLN A 204 -4.21 16.01 3.13
C GLN A 204 -3.50 16.14 4.48
N ILE A 205 -2.68 17.17 4.69
CA ILE A 205 -2.03 17.44 5.99
C ILE A 205 -3.08 17.53 7.11
N PHE A 206 -4.14 18.33 6.88
CA PHE A 206 -5.22 18.46 7.86
C PHE A 206 -5.90 17.11 8.15
N ARG A 207 -6.12 16.28 7.12
CA ARG A 207 -6.69 14.94 7.27
C ARG A 207 -5.76 14.03 8.07
N TRP A 208 -4.46 14.02 7.78
CA TRP A 208 -3.48 13.21 8.51
C TRP A 208 -3.36 13.62 9.97
N ARG A 209 -3.39 14.92 10.29
CA ARG A 209 -3.45 15.39 11.69
C ARG A 209 -4.72 14.92 12.40
N LYS A 210 -5.88 14.99 11.74
CA LYS A 210 -7.14 14.49 12.31
C LYS A 210 -7.10 12.97 12.52
N GLU A 211 -6.56 12.24 11.56
CA GLU A 211 -6.40 10.80 11.61
C GLU A 211 -5.41 10.38 12.71
N GLY A 212 -4.26 11.05 12.83
CA GLY A 212 -3.29 10.80 13.91
C GLY A 212 -3.88 11.05 15.30
N LYS A 213 -4.71 12.08 15.47
CA LYS A 213 -5.45 12.29 16.74
C LYS A 213 -6.41 11.15 17.03
N ARG A 214 -7.08 10.60 16.02
CA ARG A 214 -7.95 9.44 16.19
C ARG A 214 -7.14 8.20 16.57
N MET A 215 -6.02 7.96 15.88
CA MET A 215 -5.11 6.84 16.16
C MET A 215 -4.54 6.90 17.58
N ALA A 216 -4.26 8.08 18.13
CA ALA A 216 -3.80 8.20 19.52
C ALA A 216 -4.87 7.81 20.55
N ASN A 217 -6.15 7.87 20.17
CA ASN A 217 -7.29 7.51 21.04
C ASN A 217 -7.80 6.08 20.81
N GLU A 218 -7.54 5.51 19.64
CA GLU A 218 -7.81 4.11 19.32
C GLU A 218 -6.62 3.28 19.84
N ALA A 219 -6.80 2.48 20.89
CA ALA A 219 -5.79 1.48 21.24
C ALA A 219 -5.66 0.55 20.03
N ASP A 220 -4.52 0.59 19.31
CA ASP A 220 -4.18 -0.29 18.19
C ASP A 220 -3.95 -1.71 18.74
N VAL A 221 -5.00 -2.32 19.27
CA VAL A 221 -5.03 -3.75 19.56
C VAL A 221 -5.46 -4.39 18.26
N ILE A 222 -4.51 -4.93 17.52
CA ILE A 222 -4.80 -5.97 16.54
C ILE A 222 -5.39 -7.14 17.35
N GLY A 223 -6.72 -7.16 17.50
CA GLY A 223 -7.38 -8.27 18.17
C GLY A 223 -7.22 -9.52 17.30
N ASP A 224 -7.10 -10.70 17.92
CA ASP A 224 -7.11 -11.98 17.21
C ASP A 224 -8.36 -12.12 16.31
N ALA A 225 -9.46 -11.45 16.65
CA ALA A 225 -10.67 -11.35 15.85
C ALA A 225 -10.55 -10.49 14.56
N GLU A 226 -9.54 -9.60 14.46
CA GLU A 226 -9.26 -8.84 13.25
C GLU A 226 -8.35 -9.59 12.27
N ILE A 227 -7.54 -10.55 12.75
CA ILE A 227 -6.78 -11.49 11.91
C ILE A 227 -7.71 -12.64 11.51
N THR A 228 -8.79 -12.30 10.80
CA THR A 228 -9.71 -13.30 10.26
C THR A 228 -9.17 -13.80 8.93
N ARG A 229 -8.89 -15.11 8.85
CA ARG A 229 -8.49 -15.79 7.60
C ARG A 229 -9.56 -15.78 6.51
N VAL A 230 -10.79 -15.40 6.85
CA VAL A 230 -11.94 -15.39 5.95
C VAL A 230 -12.81 -14.19 6.29
N ASP A 231 -12.98 -13.28 5.33
CA ASP A 231 -13.95 -12.19 5.45
C ASP A 231 -15.38 -12.78 5.44
N GLU A 232 -16.21 -12.48 6.45
CA GLU A 232 -17.61 -12.93 6.49
C GLU A 232 -18.42 -12.45 5.27
N TYR A 233 -18.04 -11.32 4.66
CA TYR A 233 -18.65 -10.83 3.42
C TYR A 233 -18.20 -11.65 2.20
N GLU A 234 -17.02 -12.27 2.22
CA GLU A 234 -16.55 -13.19 1.17
C GLU A 234 -17.34 -14.51 1.20
N LEU A 235 -17.75 -14.99 2.38
CA LEU A 235 -18.66 -16.13 2.52
C LEU A 235 -20.05 -15.85 1.92
N ARG A 236 -20.47 -14.58 1.87
CA ARG A 236 -21.80 -14.15 1.41
C ARG A 236 -21.84 -13.55 0.01
N GLY A 237 -20.72 -13.53 -0.72
CA GLY A 237 -20.66 -13.11 -2.13
C GLY A 237 -20.90 -11.62 -2.41
N GLY A 238 -20.91 -10.75 -1.40
CA GLY A 238 -21.26 -9.33 -1.53
C GLY A 238 -20.31 -8.52 -2.43
N LEU A 239 -20.85 -7.50 -3.11
CA LEU A 239 -20.07 -6.44 -3.75
C LEU A 239 -19.58 -5.43 -2.69
N PRO A 240 -18.43 -4.76 -2.89
CA PRO A 240 -17.87 -3.84 -1.91
C PRO A 240 -18.80 -2.66 -1.62
N LYS A 241 -18.86 -2.24 -0.35
CA LYS A 241 -19.66 -1.10 0.16
C LYS A 241 -19.16 0.29 -0.28
N TYR A 242 -18.30 0.36 -1.29
CA TYR A 242 -17.73 1.61 -1.79
C TYR A 242 -18.13 1.85 -3.24
N GLU A 243 -19.41 2.21 -3.42
CA GLU A 243 -19.85 3.07 -4.52
C GLU A 243 -19.46 4.53 -4.22
#